data_AF-A0A7S1PSZ6-F1
#
_entry.id   AF-A0A7S1PSZ6-F1
#
_cell.length_a   1.000
_cell.length_b   1.000
_cell.length_c   1.000
_cell.angle_alpha   90.00
_cell.angle_beta   90.00
_cell.angle_gamma   90.00
#
_symmetry.space_group_name_H-M   'P 1'
#
loop_
_entity.id
_entity.type
_entity.pdbx_description
1 polymer ?
#
loop_
_entity_poly.entity_id
_entity_poly.type
_entity_poly.pdbx_seq_one_letter_code
_entity_poly.pdbx_strand_id
1 'polypeptide(L)'
;APELRADREVVLKAVANIGGALGFAAPELRADRELVLAAVACSRVALVWAAEELRQSIAREAEDAGLDVDQYARCELRPVVWQVFAAEESSTGVLAVSLRTLAGEEAATMSVEAGDWTTCGSALRKFAAQRGCV
;
A
#
# COMPACT_ATOMS: atom_id res chain seq x y z
N ALA A 1 -8.51 -27.78 17.68
CA ALA A 1 -9.04 -26.65 18.45
C ALA A 1 -9.56 -25.61 17.46
N PRO A 2 -10.88 -25.54 17.20
CA PRO A 2 -11.49 -24.48 16.37
C PRO A 2 -11.22 -23.07 16.91
N GLU A 3 -10.90 -22.93 18.19
CA GLU A 3 -10.57 -21.68 18.88
C GLU A 3 -9.31 -21.02 18.31
N LEU A 4 -8.31 -21.81 17.91
CA LEU A 4 -7.04 -21.31 17.34
C LEU A 4 -7.20 -20.68 15.95
N ARG A 5 -8.28 -21.01 15.22
CA ARG A 5 -8.58 -20.43 13.90
C ARG A 5 -9.22 -19.06 14.01
N ALA A 6 -9.82 -18.74 15.16
CA ALA A 6 -10.40 -17.44 15.47
C ALA A 6 -9.43 -16.58 16.30
N ASP A 7 -8.33 -17.15 16.79
CA ASP A 7 -7.28 -16.42 17.48
C ASP A 7 -6.44 -15.60 16.48
N ARG A 8 -6.62 -14.28 16.53
CA ARG A 8 -5.95 -13.33 15.65
C ARG A 8 -4.43 -13.43 15.74
N GLU A 9 -3.85 -13.59 16.92
CA GLU A 9 -2.39 -13.62 17.06
C GLU A 9 -1.79 -14.91 16.50
N VAL A 10 -2.47 -16.04 16.72
CA VAL A 10 -2.05 -17.34 16.18
C VAL A 10 -2.12 -17.32 14.66
N VAL A 11 -3.21 -16.81 14.09
CA VAL A 11 -3.37 -16.69 12.65
C VAL A 11 -2.38 -15.69 12.08
N LEU A 12 -2.13 -14.55 12.72
CA LEU A 12 -1.15 -13.56 12.28
C LEU A 12 0.26 -14.16 12.16
N LYS A 13 0.69 -14.91 13.19
CA LYS A 13 1.98 -15.63 13.16
C LYS A 13 2.02 -16.69 12.06
N ALA A 14 0.90 -17.36 11.80
CA ALA A 14 0.81 -18.34 10.74
C ALA A 14 0.91 -17.69 9.34
N VAL A 15 0.18 -16.60 9.09
CA VAL A 15 0.19 -15.90 7.79
C VAL A 15 1.51 -15.17 7.51
N ALA A 16 2.21 -14.73 8.56
CA ALA A 16 3.55 -14.16 8.44
C ALA A 16 4.57 -15.18 7.89
N ASN A 17 4.38 -16.47 8.16
CA ASN A 17 5.24 -17.54 7.64
C ASN A 17 4.71 -18.14 6.34
N ILE A 18 3.39 -18.31 6.22
CA ILE A 18 2.73 -18.96 5.09
C ILE A 18 1.45 -18.18 4.77
N GLY A 19 1.46 -17.32 3.74
CA GLY A 19 0.29 -16.52 3.36
C GLY A 19 -1.00 -17.34 3.11
N GLY A 20 -0.87 -18.59 2.65
CA GLY A 20 -1.99 -19.52 2.48
C GLY A 20 -2.69 -19.95 3.78
N ALA A 21 -2.10 -19.71 4.96
CA ALA A 21 -2.70 -20.02 6.25
C ALA A 21 -4.02 -19.27 6.49
N LEU A 22 -4.22 -18.13 5.80
CA LEU A 22 -5.46 -17.36 5.83
C LEU A 22 -6.69 -18.18 5.46
N GLY A 23 -6.56 -19.16 4.57
CA GLY A 23 -7.67 -20.05 4.17
C GLY A 23 -8.20 -20.92 5.31
N PHE A 24 -7.42 -21.12 6.38
CA PHE A 24 -7.83 -21.88 7.57
C PHE A 24 -8.37 -20.99 8.69
N ALA A 25 -8.27 -19.67 8.54
CA ALA A 25 -8.74 -18.72 9.53
C ALA A 25 -10.28 -18.66 9.57
N ALA A 26 -10.82 -18.26 10.71
CA ALA A 26 -12.23 -18.00 10.87
C ALA A 26 -12.71 -16.93 9.85
N PRO A 27 -13.96 -17.01 9.34
CA PRO A 27 -14.50 -16.04 8.38
C PRO A 27 -14.30 -14.58 8.80
N GLU A 28 -14.40 -14.29 10.09
CA GLU A 28 -14.26 -12.95 10.66
C GLU A 28 -12.83 -12.41 10.48
N LEU A 29 -11.81 -13.28 10.63
CA LEU A 29 -10.40 -12.91 10.41
C LEU A 29 -10.05 -12.78 8.93
N ARG A 30 -10.80 -13.45 8.05
CA ARG A 30 -10.64 -13.28 6.58
C ARG A 30 -11.18 -11.93 6.09
N ALA A 31 -11.95 -11.24 6.92
CA ALA A 31 -12.38 -9.86 6.71
C ALA A 31 -11.50 -8.81 7.43
N ASP A 32 -10.50 -9.24 8.22
CA ASP A 32 -9.54 -8.33 8.86
C ASP A 32 -8.53 -7.83 7.83
N ARG A 33 -8.61 -6.53 7.51
CA ARG A 33 -7.74 -5.87 6.52
C ARG A 33 -6.27 -6.05 6.82
N GLU A 34 -5.84 -5.86 8.07
CA GLU A 34 -4.42 -5.92 8.43
C GLU A 34 -3.89 -7.35 8.27
N LEU A 35 -4.67 -8.34 8.70
CA LEU A 35 -4.29 -9.75 8.62
C LEU A 35 -4.25 -10.26 7.17
N VAL A 36 -5.19 -9.80 6.34
CA VAL A 36 -5.20 -10.08 4.91
C VAL A 36 -4.01 -9.43 4.20
N LEU A 37 -3.69 -8.17 4.50
CA LEU A 37 -2.51 -7.51 3.96
C LEU A 37 -1.22 -8.23 4.39
N ALA A 38 -1.11 -8.65 5.65
CA ALA A 38 0.02 -9.46 6.13
C ALA A 38 0.17 -10.78 5.35
N ALA A 39 -0.94 -11.47 5.10
CA ALA A 39 -0.95 -12.70 4.30
C ALA A 39 -0.55 -12.45 2.82
N VAL A 40 -1.05 -11.36 2.23
CA VAL A 40 -0.77 -10.97 0.83
C VAL A 40 0.68 -10.52 0.65
N ALA A 41 1.24 -9.79 1.62
CA ALA A 41 2.64 -9.38 1.61
C ALA A 41 3.60 -10.58 1.63
N CYS A 42 3.19 -11.69 2.27
CA CYS A 42 3.88 -12.97 2.26
C CYS A 42 3.65 -13.73 0.93
N SER A 43 2.41 -13.82 0.47
CA SER A 43 2.06 -14.45 -0.81
C SER A 43 0.83 -13.80 -1.44
N ARG A 44 0.97 -13.25 -2.65
CA ARG A 44 -0.13 -12.63 -3.42
C ARG A 44 -1.36 -13.53 -3.55
N VAL A 45 -1.16 -14.85 -3.61
CA VAL A 45 -2.24 -15.84 -3.76
C VAL A 45 -3.15 -15.88 -2.52
N ALA A 46 -2.68 -15.41 -1.37
CA ALA A 46 -3.45 -15.34 -0.13
C ALA A 46 -4.73 -14.50 -0.27
N LEU A 47 -4.76 -13.52 -1.19
CA LEU A 47 -5.91 -12.65 -1.43
C LEU A 47 -7.18 -13.45 -1.81
N VAL A 48 -7.03 -14.63 -2.41
CA VAL A 48 -8.17 -15.51 -2.77
C VAL A 48 -8.95 -15.99 -1.54
N TRP A 49 -8.31 -16.02 -0.37
CA TRP A 49 -8.93 -16.43 0.89
C TRP A 49 -9.58 -15.28 1.66
N ALA A 50 -9.35 -14.03 1.27
CA ALA A 50 -9.97 -12.88 1.91
C ALA A 50 -11.48 -12.82 1.64
N ALA A 51 -12.21 -12.06 2.46
CA ALA A 51 -13.59 -11.71 2.17
C ALA A 51 -13.69 -10.99 0.80
N GLU A 52 -14.76 -11.24 0.05
CA GLU A 52 -14.90 -10.78 -1.33
C GLU A 52 -14.85 -9.24 -1.43
N GLU A 53 -15.53 -8.55 -0.51
CA GLU A 53 -15.55 -7.08 -0.44
C GLU A 53 -14.14 -6.53 -0.23
N LEU A 54 -13.38 -7.14 0.69
CA LEU A 54 -12.03 -6.72 1.01
C LEU A 54 -11.07 -7.03 -0.15
N ARG A 55 -11.21 -8.20 -0.77
CA ARG A 55 -10.45 -8.58 -1.97
C ARG A 55 -10.63 -7.57 -3.10
N GLN A 56 -11.87 -7.15 -3.37
CA GLN A 56 -12.15 -6.16 -4.41
C GLN A 56 -11.59 -4.79 -4.05
N SER A 57 -11.70 -4.36 -2.79
CA SER A 57 -11.15 -3.07 -2.34
C SER A 57 -9.64 -3.00 -2.50
N ILE A 58 -8.91 -4.02 -2.03
CA ILE A 58 -7.44 -4.08 -2.11
C ILE A 58 -6.98 -4.16 -3.57
N ALA A 59 -7.69 -4.93 -4.42
CA ALA A 59 -7.34 -5.01 -5.84
C ALA A 59 -7.48 -3.67 -6.55
N ARG A 60 -8.58 -2.93 -6.31
CA ARG A 60 -8.78 -1.59 -6.88
C ARG A 60 -7.74 -0.60 -6.36
N GLU A 61 -7.47 -0.60 -5.06
CA GLU A 61 -6.47 0.29 -4.46
C GLU A 61 -5.06 0.02 -5.00
N ALA A 62 -4.71 -1.26 -5.20
CA ALA A 62 -3.45 -1.65 -5.83
C ALA A 62 -3.37 -1.20 -7.29
N GLU A 63 -4.45 -1.36 -8.06
CA GLU A 63 -4.55 -0.90 -9.45
C GLU A 63 -4.43 0.63 -9.56
N ASP A 64 -5.13 1.38 -8.70
CA ASP A 64 -5.07 2.84 -8.63
C ASP A 64 -3.65 3.33 -8.26
N ALA A 65 -2.99 2.62 -7.35
CA ALA A 65 -1.58 2.84 -7.02
C ALA A 65 -0.62 2.39 -8.13
N GLY A 66 -1.10 1.64 -9.13
CA GLY A 66 -0.28 1.03 -10.17
C GLY A 66 0.78 0.09 -9.61
N LEU A 67 0.44 -0.64 -8.55
CA LEU A 67 1.29 -1.61 -7.87
C LEU A 67 0.73 -3.02 -8.00
N ASP A 68 1.61 -4.01 -7.93
CA ASP A 68 1.19 -5.38 -7.68
C ASP A 68 0.59 -5.49 -6.26
N VAL A 69 -0.38 -6.39 -6.08
CA VAL A 69 -1.11 -6.53 -4.80
C VAL A 69 -0.18 -6.86 -3.62
N ASP A 70 0.87 -7.64 -3.83
CA ASP A 70 1.89 -7.92 -2.81
C ASP A 70 2.75 -6.70 -2.47
N GLN A 71 3.08 -5.86 -3.46
CA GLN A 71 3.77 -4.59 -3.23
C GLN A 71 2.86 -3.63 -2.48
N TYR A 72 1.61 -3.48 -2.92
CA TYR A 72 0.60 -2.67 -2.24
C TYR A 72 0.48 -3.06 -0.77
N ALA A 73 0.37 -4.36 -0.48
CA ALA A 73 0.28 -4.86 0.89
C ALA A 73 1.52 -4.53 1.73
N ARG A 74 2.73 -4.63 1.18
CA ARG A 74 3.96 -4.24 1.90
C ARG A 74 4.02 -2.75 2.20
N CYS A 75 3.63 -1.93 1.23
CA CYS A 75 3.61 -0.48 1.38
C CYS A 75 2.57 -0.02 2.42
N GLU A 76 1.40 -0.69 2.50
CA GLU A 76 0.39 -0.41 3.53
C GLU A 76 0.83 -0.84 4.94
N LEU A 77 1.52 -1.98 5.06
CA LEU A 77 2.02 -2.46 6.36
C LEU A 77 3.21 -1.66 6.88
N ARG A 78 3.95 -0.97 6.00
CA ARG A 78 5.13 -0.17 6.34
C ARG A 78 5.09 1.18 5.61
N PRO A 79 4.22 2.11 6.04
CA PRO A 79 4.09 3.40 5.37
C PRO A 79 5.37 4.22 5.54
N VAL A 80 5.87 4.78 4.43
CA VAL A 80 6.97 5.75 4.42
C VAL A 80 6.39 7.16 4.28
N VAL A 81 6.81 8.07 5.16
CA VAL A 81 6.41 9.48 5.09
C VAL A 81 7.33 10.23 4.15
N TRP A 82 6.74 10.87 3.14
CA TRP A 82 7.44 11.72 2.19
C TRP A 82 7.07 13.19 2.43
N GLN A 83 8.08 14.05 2.46
CA GLN A 83 7.89 15.50 2.50
C GLN A 83 7.84 16.04 1.07
N VAL A 84 6.78 16.78 0.77
CA VAL A 84 6.54 17.41 -0.53
C VAL A 84 6.98 18.86 -0.46
N PHE A 85 7.89 19.26 -1.34
CA PHE A 85 8.35 20.64 -1.48
C PHE A 85 8.02 21.14 -2.88
N ALA A 86 7.30 22.25 -2.98
CA ALA A 86 7.15 22.96 -4.24
C ALA A 86 8.32 23.95 -4.40
N ALA A 87 9.05 23.85 -5.50
CA ALA A 87 10.11 24.75 -5.91
C ALA A 87 9.71 25.47 -7.20
N GLU A 88 9.79 26.79 -7.16
CA GLU A 88 9.60 27.79 -8.22
C GLU A 88 8.45 27.58 -9.22
N GLU A 89 7.56 28.56 -9.21
CA GLU A 89 6.62 28.80 -10.29
C GLU A 89 7.41 29.38 -11.47
N SER A 90 7.65 28.57 -12.49
CA SER A 90 8.06 29.10 -13.78
C SER A 90 6.97 30.04 -14.29
N SER A 91 7.34 31.10 -15.02
CA SER A 91 6.38 32.05 -15.63
C SER A 91 5.36 31.40 -16.59
N THR A 92 5.50 30.10 -16.85
CA THR A 92 4.61 29.25 -17.64
C THR A 92 3.53 28.53 -16.82
N GLY A 93 3.46 28.74 -15.49
CA GLY A 93 2.44 28.10 -14.63
C GLY A 93 2.75 26.63 -14.30
N VAL A 94 4.01 26.22 -14.42
CA VAL A 94 4.48 24.87 -14.04
C VAL A 94 5.26 24.99 -12.75
N LEU A 95 4.85 24.21 -11.74
CA LEU A 95 5.50 24.07 -10.44
C LEU A 95 6.37 22.81 -10.45
N ALA A 96 7.63 22.93 -10.03
CA ALA A 96 8.43 21.75 -9.73
C ALA A 96 8.10 21.27 -8.32
N VAL A 97 7.78 19.99 -8.17
CA VAL A 97 7.52 19.34 -6.88
C VAL A 97 8.64 18.35 -6.64
N SER A 98 9.38 18.53 -5.54
CA SER A 98 10.40 17.61 -5.08
C SER A 98 9.91 16.81 -3.87
N LEU A 99 10.27 15.53 -3.84
CA LEU A 99 9.95 14.57 -2.79
C LEU A 99 11.21 14.23 -2.01
N ARG A 100 11.15 14.38 -0.69
CA ARG A 100 12.27 14.08 0.21
C ARG A 100 11.86 13.13 1.31
N THR A 101 12.80 12.30 1.73
CA THR A 101 12.64 11.51 2.96
C THR A 101 12.71 12.44 4.17
N LEU A 102 12.30 11.96 5.35
CA LEU A 102 12.50 12.70 6.61
C LEU A 102 13.98 13.00 6.93
N ALA A 103 14.91 12.26 6.33
CA ALA A 103 16.35 12.53 6.44
C ALA A 103 16.82 13.70 5.56
N GLY A 104 15.92 14.28 4.73
CA GLY A 104 16.24 15.39 3.82
C GLY A 104 16.86 14.96 2.50
N GLU A 105 16.99 13.65 2.25
CA GLU A 105 17.49 13.13 0.98
C GLU A 105 16.45 13.32 -0.12
N GLU A 106 16.87 13.97 -1.21
CA GLU A 106 16.01 14.16 -2.39
C GLU A 106 15.88 12.86 -3.16
N ALA A 107 14.67 12.32 -3.21
CA ALA A 107 14.40 11.11 -3.96
C ALA A 107 14.00 11.43 -5.40
N ALA A 108 13.23 12.50 -5.62
CA ALA A 108 12.72 12.82 -6.94
C ALA A 108 12.25 14.26 -7.06
N THR A 109 12.24 14.72 -8.31
CA THR A 109 11.63 15.98 -8.72
C THR A 109 10.72 15.70 -9.92
N MET A 110 9.51 16.25 -9.90
CA MET A 110 8.53 16.17 -10.99
C MET A 110 7.94 17.55 -11.28
N SER A 111 7.43 17.75 -12.49
CA SER A 111 6.80 19.00 -12.90
C SER A 111 5.29 18.84 -12.94
N VAL A 112 4.56 19.78 -12.37
CA VAL A 112 3.08 19.76 -12.25
C VAL A 112 2.52 21.08 -12.76
N GLU A 113 1.51 21.01 -13.63
CA GLU A 113 0.80 22.21 -14.10
C GLU A 113 -0.09 22.78 -12.98
N ALA A 114 -0.05 24.10 -12.80
CA ALA A 114 -0.84 24.79 -11.79
C ALA A 114 -2.34 24.65 -12.10
N GLY A 115 -3.07 23.96 -11.23
CA GLY A 115 -4.52 23.77 -11.34
C GLY A 115 -4.98 22.32 -11.30
N ASP A 116 -4.10 21.35 -11.56
CA ASP A 116 -4.45 19.92 -11.51
C ASP A 116 -3.86 19.20 -10.27
N TRP A 117 -4.25 19.68 -9.10
CA TRP A 117 -3.78 19.15 -7.82
C TRP A 117 -4.30 17.73 -7.53
N THR A 118 -5.40 17.33 -8.15
CA THR A 118 -5.96 15.96 -8.07
C THR A 118 -5.04 14.95 -8.75
N THR A 119 -4.59 15.26 -9.97
CA THR A 119 -3.64 14.41 -10.70
C THR A 119 -2.26 14.43 -10.04
N CYS A 120 -1.87 15.57 -9.45
CA CYS A 120 -0.65 15.67 -8.65
C CYS A 120 -0.69 14.73 -7.43
N GLY A 121 -1.78 14.73 -6.66
CA GLY A 121 -1.90 13.88 -5.47
C GLY A 121 -1.84 12.39 -5.78
N SER A 122 -2.53 11.94 -6.84
CA SER A 122 -2.48 10.54 -7.27
C SER A 122 -1.11 10.16 -7.85
N ALA A 123 -0.48 11.04 -8.63
CA ALA A 123 0.87 10.84 -9.15
C ALA A 123 1.92 10.73 -8.03
N LEU A 124 1.83 11.59 -7.00
CA LEU A 124 2.72 11.55 -5.84
C LEU A 124 2.52 10.27 -5.03
N ARG A 125 1.26 9.83 -4.81
CA ARG A 125 0.99 8.55 -4.13
C ARG A 125 1.55 7.37 -4.90
N LYS A 126 1.30 7.30 -6.20
CA LYS A 126 1.84 6.26 -7.08
C LYS A 126 3.37 6.24 -7.06
N PHE A 127 3.98 7.42 -7.14
CA PHE A 127 5.44 7.56 -7.08
C PHE A 127 6.02 7.11 -5.73
N ALA A 128 5.43 7.59 -4.63
CA ALA A 128 5.83 7.24 -3.27
C ALA A 128 5.70 5.74 -3.02
N ALA A 129 4.64 5.11 -3.53
CA ALA A 129 4.39 3.68 -3.38
C ALA A 129 5.39 2.84 -4.19
N GLN A 130 5.79 3.28 -5.38
CA GLN A 130 6.83 2.61 -6.19
C GLN A 130 8.23 2.68 -5.57
N ARG A 131 8.54 3.73 -4.80
CA ARG A 131 9.88 3.97 -4.22
C ARG A 131 10.00 3.59 -2.74
N GLY A 132 8.89 3.51 -2.00
CA GLY A 132 8.85 3.19 -0.57
C GLY A 132 8.78 1.70 -0.23
N CYS A 133 8.73 0.83 -1.23
CA CYS A 133 8.55 -0.62 -1.04
C CYS A 133 9.86 -1.45 -0.99
N VAL A 134 11.05 -0.81 -0.90
CA VAL A 134 12.37 -1.48 -0.82
C VAL A 134 12.87 -1.51 0.62
#